data_AF-A0A232LUU0-F1
#
_entry.id   AF-A0A232LUU0-F1
#
_cell.length_a   1.000
_cell.length_b   1.000
_cell.length_c   1.000
_cell.angle_alpha   90.00
_cell.angle_beta   90.00
_cell.angle_gamma   90.00
#
_symmetry.space_group_name_H-M   'P 1'
#
loop_
_entity.id
_entity.type
_entity.pdbx_description
1 polymer ?
#
loop_
_entity_poly.entity_id
_entity_poly.type
_entity_poly.pdbx_seq_one_letter_code
_entity_poly.pdbx_strand_id
1 'polypeptide(L)'
;MPRSEIDLDPYKQEIIRLYRDKTSTEEISKFLKRAHDVKVSQRTLKRRLREWQISQRIPIPDNPQLRARMSTLFYEHCANDKEILHILQKEGVAISQYGVETLRQRIGLRRRVSRFDREEADEQLYEIVQKELDKGTIGGFGRGFLYNYFRNQMHCIARDRLFSVVKKLDPEGVYRRANDLQRHRLEYIVPGPNYLWSIDGHCKLDFFGIEIYAAIDAYSRYITWIYIGFSAHTAISVLAQFLTTLKLEDIHPQRVRSDRGVETAMLAAAHHAFMKKHISDISFNDCYWFGTSTANQRIESWWGQLTSGMLYRWREYFWRLNSDHLFEADNLAVRKL
;
A
#
# COMPACT_ATOMS: atom_id res chain seq x y z
N MET A 1 -59.81 -0.29 33.32
CA MET A 1 -60.48 0.30 32.14
C MET A 1 -59.52 0.23 30.96
N PRO A 2 -59.88 -0.39 29.83
CA PRO A 2 -59.04 -0.34 28.63
C PRO A 2 -58.92 1.11 28.15
N ARG A 3 -57.69 1.52 27.82
CA ARG A 3 -57.38 2.88 27.34
C ARG A 3 -58.04 3.05 25.98
N SER A 4 -58.88 4.07 25.81
CA SER A 4 -59.52 4.40 24.53
C SER A 4 -58.46 4.49 23.42
N GLU A 5 -58.65 3.73 22.36
CA GLU A 5 -57.70 3.70 21.25
C GLU A 5 -57.76 5.04 20.52
N ILE A 6 -56.60 5.69 20.36
CA ILE A 6 -56.52 6.98 19.66
C ILE A 6 -56.67 6.70 18.17
N ASP A 7 -57.75 7.20 17.58
CA ASP A 7 -57.93 7.13 16.14
C ASP A 7 -57.05 8.18 15.44
N LEU A 8 -56.20 7.69 14.54
CA LEU A 8 -55.24 8.49 13.78
C LEU A 8 -55.55 8.46 12.27
N ASP A 9 -56.57 7.72 11.84
CA ASP A 9 -56.93 7.61 10.44
C ASP A 9 -57.42 8.93 9.82
N PRO A 10 -58.15 9.83 10.54
CA PRO A 10 -58.53 11.15 10.02
C PRO A 10 -57.32 12.02 9.64
N TYR A 11 -56.21 11.88 10.36
CA TYR A 11 -54.99 12.70 10.18
C TYR A 11 -53.94 12.00 9.31
N LYS A 12 -54.27 10.83 8.74
CA LYS A 12 -53.34 9.97 8.02
C LYS A 12 -52.58 10.72 6.92
N GLN A 13 -53.26 11.44 6.04
CA GLN A 13 -52.60 12.12 4.91
C GLN A 13 -51.60 13.20 5.38
N GLU A 14 -51.95 13.94 6.42
CA GLU A 14 -51.13 15.01 6.97
C GLU A 14 -49.90 14.46 7.71
N ILE A 15 -50.08 13.40 8.50
CA ILE A 15 -48.99 12.66 9.15
C ILE A 15 -48.02 12.12 8.09
N ILE A 16 -48.54 11.57 6.99
CA ILE A 16 -47.72 11.03 5.90
C ILE A 16 -46.93 12.13 5.21
N ARG A 17 -47.55 13.29 4.95
CA ARG A 17 -46.88 14.44 4.34
C ARG A 17 -45.73 14.92 5.23
N LEU A 18 -46.00 15.22 6.50
CA LEU A 18 -44.97 15.66 7.45
C LEU A 18 -43.85 14.63 7.62
N TYR A 19 -44.21 13.34 7.62
CA TYR A 19 -43.24 12.25 7.69
C TYR A 19 -42.44 12.10 6.38
N ARG A 20 -42.98 12.43 5.20
CA ARG A 20 -42.19 12.46 3.95
C ARG A 20 -41.26 13.66 3.88
N ASP A 21 -41.66 14.79 4.47
CA ASP A 21 -40.88 16.02 4.57
C ASP A 21 -39.75 15.97 5.63
N LYS A 22 -39.37 14.76 6.07
CA LYS A 22 -38.30 14.49 7.07
C LYS A 22 -38.55 15.08 8.47
N THR A 23 -39.79 15.43 8.81
CA THR A 23 -40.16 15.88 10.16
C THR A 23 -40.04 14.72 11.15
N SER A 24 -39.47 14.97 12.33
CA SER A 24 -39.28 13.91 13.33
C SER A 24 -40.61 13.41 13.91
N THR A 25 -40.68 12.15 14.35
CA THR A 25 -41.90 11.60 15.00
C THR A 25 -42.28 12.35 16.28
N GLU A 26 -41.34 13.06 16.90
CA GLU A 26 -41.60 13.90 18.06
C GLU A 26 -42.29 15.22 17.67
N GLU A 27 -41.80 15.87 16.61
CA GLU A 27 -42.41 17.09 16.08
C GLU A 27 -43.80 16.81 15.50
N ILE A 28 -44.01 15.68 14.83
CA ILE A 28 -45.33 15.26 14.36
C ILE A 28 -46.29 15.06 15.54
N SER A 29 -45.82 14.48 16.66
CA SER A 29 -46.63 14.36 17.89
C SER A 29 -46.98 15.72 18.50
N LYS A 30 -46.02 16.67 18.52
CA LYS A 30 -46.26 18.06 18.96
C LYS A 30 -47.23 18.79 18.04
N PHE A 31 -47.14 18.57 16.73
CA PHE A 31 -48.04 19.13 15.72
C PHE A 31 -49.48 18.63 15.93
N LEU A 32 -49.68 17.32 16.05
CA LEU A 32 -51.00 16.72 16.29
C LEU A 32 -51.64 17.25 17.58
N LYS A 33 -50.84 17.49 18.63
CA LYS A 33 -51.32 18.10 19.87
C LYS A 33 -51.70 19.57 19.69
N ARG A 34 -50.98 20.35 18.88
CA ARG A 34 -51.22 21.79 18.69
C ARG A 34 -52.37 22.08 17.74
N ALA A 35 -52.45 21.36 16.62
CA ALA A 35 -53.42 21.63 15.57
C ALA A 35 -54.76 20.92 15.80
N HIS A 36 -54.73 19.73 16.40
CA HIS A 36 -55.89 18.84 16.46
C HIS A 36 -56.23 18.37 17.90
N ASP A 37 -55.53 18.89 18.92
CA ASP A 37 -55.62 18.48 20.33
C ASP A 37 -55.44 16.97 20.59
N VAL A 38 -54.78 16.27 19.67
CA VAL A 38 -54.59 14.81 19.75
C VAL A 38 -53.24 14.48 20.41
N LYS A 39 -53.26 13.97 21.64
CA LYS A 39 -52.06 13.56 22.38
C LYS A 39 -51.61 12.14 22.02
N VAL A 40 -50.63 12.01 21.13
CA VAL A 40 -50.12 10.72 20.63
C VAL A 40 -48.70 10.45 21.08
N SER A 41 -48.44 9.23 21.57
CA SER A 41 -47.07 8.80 21.90
C SER A 41 -46.25 8.49 20.63
N GLN A 42 -44.94 8.70 20.66
CA GLN A 42 -44.06 8.33 19.53
C GLN A 42 -44.18 6.83 19.17
N ARG A 43 -44.44 5.97 20.17
CA ARG A 43 -44.62 4.52 19.95
C ARG A 43 -45.87 4.22 19.14
N THR A 44 -46.98 4.90 19.44
CA THR A 44 -48.26 4.78 18.71
C THR A 44 -48.10 5.28 17.28
N LEU A 45 -47.44 6.42 17.08
CA LEU A 45 -47.17 6.97 15.75
C LEU A 45 -46.30 6.03 14.90
N LYS A 46 -45.21 5.49 15.48
CA LYS A 46 -44.35 4.49 14.81
C LYS A 46 -45.04 3.15 14.55
N ARG A 47 -46.08 2.81 15.32
CA ARG A 47 -46.92 1.61 15.08
C ARG A 47 -47.82 1.86 13.87
N ARG A 48 -48.56 2.96 13.85
CA ARG A 48 -49.47 3.34 12.75
C ARG A 48 -48.75 3.59 11.43
N LEU A 49 -47.57 4.23 11.44
CA LEU A 49 -46.72 4.36 10.25
C LEU A 49 -46.31 3.01 9.67
N ARG A 50 -46.07 2.00 10.53
CA ARG A 50 -45.79 0.62 10.09
C ARG A 50 -47.03 -0.08 9.53
N GLU A 51 -48.19 0.08 10.19
CA GLU A 51 -49.48 -0.45 9.70
C GLU A 51 -49.85 0.15 8.33
N TRP A 52 -49.54 1.44 8.11
CA TRP A 52 -49.73 2.11 6.83
C TRP A 52 -48.62 1.83 5.80
N GLN A 53 -47.66 0.94 6.11
CA GLN A 53 -46.53 0.57 5.25
C GLN A 53 -45.60 1.74 4.86
N ILE A 54 -45.50 2.77 5.70
CA ILE A 54 -44.71 3.96 5.42
C ILE A 54 -43.41 3.93 6.21
N SER A 55 -42.32 3.75 5.45
CA SER A 55 -40.97 3.62 5.97
C SER A 55 -40.06 4.69 5.36
N GLN A 56 -39.21 5.27 6.20
CA GLN A 56 -38.12 6.19 5.80
C GLN A 56 -36.78 5.46 5.69
N ARG A 57 -36.77 4.15 5.43
CA ARG A 57 -35.50 3.43 5.27
C ARG A 57 -34.75 4.00 4.07
N ILE A 58 -33.63 4.68 4.33
CA ILE A 58 -32.62 4.97 3.32
C ILE A 58 -32.12 3.60 2.84
N PRO A 59 -32.30 3.24 1.55
CA PRO A 59 -31.74 2.02 1.01
C PRO A 59 -30.24 2.03 1.24
N ILE A 60 -29.67 0.91 1.64
CA ILE A 60 -28.21 0.79 1.69
C ILE A 60 -27.75 0.80 0.23
N PRO A 61 -27.04 1.86 -0.23
CA PRO A 61 -26.57 1.90 -1.60
C PRO A 61 -25.61 0.72 -1.80
N ASP A 62 -25.79 -0.01 -2.89
CA ASP A 62 -25.00 -1.20 -3.19
C ASP A 62 -24.68 -1.20 -4.69
N ASN A 63 -23.51 -0.67 -5.03
CA ASN A 63 -23.01 -0.63 -6.40
C ASN A 63 -21.53 -1.04 -6.44
N PRO A 64 -21.02 -1.53 -7.59
CA PRO A 64 -19.65 -2.02 -7.70
C PRO A 64 -18.58 -0.99 -7.29
N GLN A 65 -18.79 0.29 -7.62
CA GLN A 65 -17.86 1.38 -7.30
C GLN A 65 -17.73 1.60 -5.80
N LEU A 66 -18.85 1.59 -5.08
CA LEU A 66 -18.91 1.72 -3.63
C LEU A 66 -18.25 0.52 -2.95
N ARG A 67 -18.49 -0.70 -3.45
CA ARG A 67 -17.82 -1.91 -2.94
C ARG A 67 -16.30 -1.82 -3.10
N ALA A 68 -15.83 -1.45 -4.30
CA ALA A 68 -14.40 -1.26 -4.56
C ALA A 68 -13.79 -0.18 -3.66
N ARG A 69 -14.45 0.98 -3.53
CA ARG A 69 -14.01 2.07 -2.66
C ARG A 69 -13.94 1.65 -1.20
N MET A 70 -14.95 0.94 -0.71
CA MET A 70 -14.95 0.38 0.65
C MET A 70 -13.82 -0.62 0.86
N SER A 71 -13.54 -1.49 -0.11
CA SER A 71 -12.40 -2.42 -0.05
C SER A 71 -11.07 -1.68 0.04
N THR A 72 -10.84 -0.66 -0.77
CA THR A 72 -9.63 0.19 -0.70
C THR A 72 -9.49 0.87 0.66
N LEU A 73 -10.55 1.52 1.16
CA LEU A 73 -10.53 2.15 2.49
C LEU A 73 -10.25 1.14 3.61
N PHE A 74 -10.79 -0.07 3.49
CA PHE A 74 -10.64 -1.12 4.49
C PHE A 74 -9.26 -1.79 4.47
N TYR A 75 -8.70 -2.09 3.30
CA TYR A 75 -7.44 -2.82 3.15
C TYR A 75 -6.21 -1.90 3.07
N GLU A 76 -6.24 -0.90 2.20
CA GLU A 76 -5.09 -0.01 1.95
C GLU A 76 -4.95 1.03 3.06
N HIS A 77 -6.07 1.63 3.47
CA HIS A 77 -6.07 2.68 4.50
C HIS A 77 -6.34 2.15 5.91
N CYS A 78 -6.65 0.85 6.06
CA CYS A 78 -7.00 0.23 7.34
C CYS A 78 -8.12 0.95 8.12
N ALA A 79 -8.98 1.70 7.44
CA ALA A 79 -9.94 2.62 8.04
C ALA A 79 -11.05 1.88 8.79
N ASN A 80 -11.34 2.27 10.02
CA ASN A 80 -12.44 1.70 10.80
C ASN A 80 -13.82 2.08 10.23
N ASP A 81 -14.89 1.42 10.66
CA ASP A 81 -16.23 1.61 10.08
C ASP A 81 -16.73 3.07 10.21
N LYS A 82 -16.27 3.85 11.21
CA LYS A 82 -16.59 5.27 11.36
C LYS A 82 -15.78 6.15 10.40
N GLU A 83 -14.51 5.84 10.18
CA GLU A 83 -13.66 6.53 9.20
C GLU A 83 -14.15 6.28 7.79
N ILE A 84 -14.48 5.03 7.46
CA ILE A 84 -15.12 4.66 6.18
C ILE A 84 -16.41 5.47 6.00
N LEU A 85 -17.28 5.51 7.02
CA LEU A 85 -18.51 6.31 6.96
C LEU A 85 -18.22 7.78 6.68
N HIS A 86 -17.28 8.39 7.41
CA HIS A 86 -16.95 9.81 7.27
C HIS A 86 -16.43 10.13 5.86
N ILE A 87 -15.55 9.29 5.31
CA ILE A 87 -14.99 9.46 3.96
C ILE A 87 -16.09 9.31 2.91
N LEU A 88 -16.92 8.27 3.01
CA LEU A 88 -18.01 8.03 2.05
C LEU A 88 -19.05 9.15 2.08
N GLN A 89 -19.38 9.69 3.25
CA GLN A 89 -20.28 10.84 3.36
C GLN A 89 -19.68 12.11 2.76
N LYS A 90 -18.37 12.34 2.94
CA LYS A 90 -17.65 13.44 2.30
C LYS A 90 -17.61 13.30 0.77
N GLU A 91 -17.59 12.06 0.27
CA GLU A 91 -17.70 11.73 -1.16
C GLU A 91 -19.16 11.80 -1.69
N GLY A 92 -20.12 12.21 -0.86
CA GLY A 92 -21.53 12.40 -1.26
C GLY A 92 -22.39 11.13 -1.21
N VAL A 93 -21.87 10.03 -0.65
CA VAL A 93 -22.62 8.79 -0.51
C VAL A 93 -23.55 8.87 0.70
N ALA A 94 -24.86 8.83 0.44
CA ALA A 94 -25.89 8.79 1.47
C ALA A 94 -25.99 7.40 2.14
N ILE A 95 -25.05 7.10 3.04
CA ILE A 95 -25.00 5.85 3.80
C ILE A 95 -24.96 6.12 5.31
N SER A 96 -25.60 5.24 6.08
CA SER A 96 -25.56 5.27 7.54
C SER A 96 -24.47 4.34 8.07
N GLN A 97 -24.09 4.50 9.35
CA GLN A 97 -23.14 3.58 9.99
C GLN A 97 -23.59 2.11 9.90
N TYR A 98 -24.89 1.86 10.11
CA TYR A 98 -25.49 0.53 9.94
C TYR A 98 -25.40 0.03 8.50
N GLY A 99 -25.58 0.93 7.51
CA GLY A 99 -25.41 0.63 6.10
C GLY A 99 -23.98 0.21 5.76
N VAL A 100 -22.98 0.92 6.28
CA VAL A 100 -21.55 0.57 6.11
C VAL A 100 -21.27 -0.80 6.71
N GLU A 101 -21.69 -1.05 7.94
CA GLU A 101 -21.46 -2.34 8.61
C GLU A 101 -22.14 -3.50 7.86
N THR A 102 -23.40 -3.31 7.46
CA THR A 102 -24.18 -4.33 6.74
C THR A 102 -23.58 -4.61 5.37
N LEU A 103 -23.22 -3.57 4.62
CA LEU A 103 -22.61 -3.73 3.31
C LEU A 103 -21.26 -4.43 3.45
N ARG A 104 -20.40 -3.97 4.37
CA ARG A 104 -19.11 -4.58 4.71
C ARG A 104 -19.23 -6.08 5.00
N GLN A 105 -20.18 -6.48 5.83
CA GLN A 105 -20.42 -7.88 6.15
C GLN A 105 -20.92 -8.67 4.94
N ARG A 106 -21.81 -8.09 4.12
CA ARG A 106 -22.35 -8.72 2.90
C ARG A 106 -21.28 -8.98 1.86
N ILE A 107 -20.31 -8.08 1.70
CA ILE A 107 -19.18 -8.24 0.77
C ILE A 107 -17.99 -9.00 1.39
N GLY A 108 -18.13 -9.53 2.61
CA GLY A 108 -17.11 -10.36 3.24
C GLY A 108 -15.90 -9.62 3.80
N LEU A 109 -15.92 -8.28 3.88
CA LEU A 109 -14.83 -7.49 4.45
C LEU A 109 -14.75 -7.67 5.98
N ARG A 110 -14.04 -8.70 6.43
CA ARG A 110 -13.88 -9.04 7.85
C ARG A 110 -12.41 -8.96 8.25
N ARG A 111 -12.13 -8.30 9.38
CA ARG A 111 -10.76 -8.25 9.95
C ARG A 111 -10.42 -9.49 10.77
N ARG A 112 -11.46 -10.15 11.31
CA ARG A 112 -11.34 -11.31 12.19
C ARG A 112 -12.13 -12.46 11.58
N VAL A 113 -11.49 -13.61 11.51
CA VAL A 113 -12.14 -14.89 11.19
C VAL A 113 -12.87 -15.37 12.44
N SER A 114 -14.12 -15.83 12.28
CA SER A 114 -14.88 -16.45 13.37
C SER A 114 -14.13 -17.67 13.91
N ARG A 115 -14.39 -18.10 15.15
CA ARG A 115 -13.81 -19.35 15.68
C ARG A 115 -14.27 -20.58 14.91
N PHE A 116 -15.49 -20.54 14.40
CA PHE A 116 -16.12 -21.65 13.67
C PHE A 116 -15.61 -21.76 12.22
N ASP A 117 -15.24 -20.64 11.61
CA ASP A 117 -14.73 -20.60 10.22
C ASP A 117 -13.20 -20.78 10.17
N ARG A 118 -12.55 -21.18 11.28
CA ARG A 118 -11.07 -21.21 11.36
C ARG A 118 -10.47 -22.30 10.50
N GLU A 119 -11.04 -23.50 10.53
CA GLU A 119 -10.50 -24.65 9.80
C GLU A 119 -10.58 -24.41 8.30
N GLU A 120 -11.75 -24.01 7.79
CA GLU A 120 -11.94 -23.64 6.39
C GLU A 120 -11.04 -22.47 5.98
N ALA A 121 -10.89 -21.45 6.83
CA ALA A 121 -9.97 -20.34 6.55
C ALA A 121 -8.49 -20.73 6.63
N ASP A 122 -8.13 -21.74 7.43
CA ASP A 122 -6.78 -22.29 7.48
C ASP A 122 -6.50 -23.10 6.20
N GLU A 123 -7.42 -23.94 5.74
CA GLU A 123 -7.30 -24.68 4.46
C GLU A 123 -7.16 -23.72 3.28
N GLN A 124 -8.04 -22.71 3.17
CA GLN A 124 -7.91 -21.67 2.14
C GLN A 124 -6.57 -20.95 2.24
N LEU A 125 -6.07 -20.68 3.46
CA LEU A 125 -4.76 -20.07 3.65
C LEU A 125 -3.63 -20.98 3.17
N TYR A 126 -3.69 -22.29 3.43
CA TYR A 126 -2.72 -23.26 2.91
C TYR A 126 -2.72 -23.27 1.38
N GLU A 127 -3.89 -23.34 0.76
CA GLU A 127 -4.00 -23.35 -0.71
C GLU A 127 -3.43 -22.08 -1.34
N ILE A 128 -3.78 -20.90 -0.80
CA ILE A 128 -3.29 -19.63 -1.33
C ILE A 128 -1.77 -19.53 -1.15
N VAL A 129 -1.23 -19.89 0.02
CA VAL A 129 0.22 -19.85 0.25
C VAL A 129 0.95 -20.87 -0.63
N GLN A 130 0.42 -22.08 -0.77
CA GLN A 130 1.01 -23.12 -1.62
C GLN A 130 1.07 -22.64 -3.07
N LYS A 131 -0.04 -22.11 -3.60
CA LYS A 131 -0.10 -21.56 -4.96
C LYS A 131 0.92 -20.44 -5.19
N GLU A 132 1.14 -19.59 -4.21
CA GLU A 132 2.14 -18.51 -4.30
C GLU A 132 3.58 -19.01 -4.16
N LEU A 133 3.81 -20.08 -3.39
CA LEU A 133 5.10 -20.78 -3.32
C LEU A 133 5.41 -21.51 -4.63
N ASP A 134 4.43 -22.18 -5.25
CA ASP A 134 4.59 -22.91 -6.50
C ASP A 134 4.92 -21.97 -7.68
N LYS A 135 4.34 -20.77 -7.69
CA LYS A 135 4.74 -19.69 -8.61
C LYS A 135 6.17 -19.19 -8.38
N GLY A 136 6.77 -19.55 -7.24
CA GLY A 136 8.04 -19.03 -6.76
C GLY A 136 7.95 -17.61 -6.19
N THR A 137 6.78 -16.96 -6.22
CA THR A 137 6.60 -15.51 -5.94
C THR A 137 7.12 -15.09 -4.57
N ILE A 138 6.87 -15.92 -3.57
CA ILE A 138 7.14 -15.59 -2.18
C ILE A 138 8.39 -16.28 -1.62
N GLY A 139 9.11 -17.08 -2.42
CA GLY A 139 10.24 -17.90 -1.97
C GLY A 139 11.40 -17.13 -1.35
N GLY A 140 11.58 -15.86 -1.73
CA GLY A 140 12.61 -14.99 -1.14
C GLY A 140 12.07 -13.88 -0.25
N PHE A 141 10.77 -13.86 0.05
CA PHE A 141 10.18 -12.82 0.90
C PHE A 141 10.48 -13.08 2.38
N GLY A 142 11.09 -12.09 3.04
CA GLY A 142 11.17 -12.05 4.50
C GLY A 142 9.80 -11.79 5.15
N ARG A 143 9.69 -11.94 6.48
CA ARG A 143 8.43 -11.80 7.23
C ARG A 143 7.62 -10.54 6.89
N GLY A 144 8.29 -9.39 6.78
CA GLY A 144 7.65 -8.11 6.45
C GLY A 144 7.08 -8.08 5.03
N PHE A 145 7.89 -8.41 4.03
CA PHE A 145 7.47 -8.46 2.62
C PHE A 145 6.36 -9.47 2.40
N LEU A 146 6.47 -10.66 3.02
CA LEU A 146 5.46 -11.70 2.95
C LEU A 146 4.13 -11.18 3.48
N TYR A 147 4.12 -10.57 4.67
CA TYR A 147 2.91 -10.00 5.23
C TYR A 147 2.29 -8.92 4.35
N ASN A 148 3.12 -7.99 3.85
CA ASN A 148 2.66 -6.90 3.00
C ASN A 148 2.15 -7.40 1.63
N TYR A 149 2.77 -8.44 1.06
CA TYR A 149 2.34 -9.06 -0.19
C TYR A 149 0.92 -9.60 -0.08
N PHE A 150 0.64 -10.44 0.93
CA PHE A 150 -0.70 -10.98 1.15
C PHE A 150 -1.72 -9.89 1.50
N ARG A 151 -1.29 -8.84 2.23
CA ARG A 151 -2.14 -7.67 2.50
C ARG A 151 -2.52 -6.89 1.25
N ASN A 152 -1.58 -6.70 0.32
CA ASN A 152 -1.83 -6.01 -0.96
C ASN A 152 -2.75 -6.83 -1.87
N GLN A 153 -2.75 -8.15 -1.74
CA GLN A 153 -3.71 -9.05 -2.37
C GLN A 153 -5.07 -9.09 -1.64
N MET A 154 -5.33 -8.14 -0.73
CA MET A 154 -6.56 -8.03 0.07
C MET A 154 -6.82 -9.24 1.00
N HIS A 155 -5.78 -9.99 1.39
CA HIS A 155 -5.94 -11.05 2.38
C HIS A 155 -5.72 -10.50 3.81
N CYS A 156 -6.78 -10.47 4.61
CA CYS A 156 -6.74 -10.12 6.03
C CYS A 156 -6.32 -11.31 6.92
N ILE A 157 -5.03 -11.67 6.87
CA ILE A 157 -4.47 -12.79 7.65
C ILE A 157 -3.70 -12.26 8.87
N ALA A 158 -3.76 -12.98 9.99
CA ALA A 158 -2.92 -12.70 11.16
C ALA A 158 -1.45 -13.06 10.87
N ARG A 159 -0.51 -12.20 11.27
CA ARG A 159 0.94 -12.39 11.02
C ARG A 159 1.42 -13.78 11.42
N ASP A 160 1.12 -14.19 12.66
CA ASP A 160 1.59 -15.47 13.19
C ASP A 160 1.01 -16.67 12.45
N ARG A 161 -0.26 -16.58 12.02
CA ARG A 161 -0.90 -17.62 11.20
C ARG A 161 -0.18 -17.78 9.87
N LEU A 162 -0.01 -16.68 9.13
CA LEU A 162 0.71 -16.68 7.85
C LEU A 162 2.12 -17.27 8.00
N PHE A 163 2.87 -16.81 9.01
CA PHE A 163 4.24 -17.28 9.22
C PHE A 163 4.29 -18.75 9.64
N SER A 164 3.32 -19.23 10.42
CA SER A 164 3.24 -20.64 10.81
C SER A 164 2.96 -21.56 9.62
N VAL A 165 2.05 -21.14 8.71
CA VAL A 165 1.75 -21.88 7.48
C VAL A 165 2.97 -21.92 6.56
N VAL A 166 3.60 -20.77 6.32
CA VAL A 166 4.78 -20.69 5.45
C VAL A 166 5.94 -21.50 6.02
N LYS A 167 6.13 -21.52 7.34
CA LYS A 167 7.16 -22.36 7.99
C LYS A 167 6.90 -23.86 7.81
N LYS A 168 5.64 -24.27 7.72
CA LYS A 168 5.26 -25.67 7.46
C LYS A 168 5.46 -26.06 5.99
N LEU A 169 5.10 -25.17 5.06
CA LEU A 169 5.17 -25.44 3.62
C LEU A 169 6.58 -25.26 3.03
N ASP A 170 7.37 -24.30 3.52
CA ASP A 170 8.74 -24.00 3.07
C ASP A 170 9.72 -23.90 4.26
N PRO A 171 9.98 -25.01 4.98
CA PRO A 171 10.92 -25.00 6.10
C PRO A 171 12.35 -24.65 5.67
N GLU A 172 12.79 -25.16 4.52
CA GLU A 172 14.13 -24.94 3.97
C GLU A 172 14.37 -23.48 3.54
N GLY A 173 13.40 -22.84 2.87
CA GLY A 173 13.50 -21.42 2.56
C GLY A 173 13.48 -20.55 3.81
N VAL A 174 12.69 -20.91 4.84
CA VAL A 174 12.74 -20.20 6.14
C VAL A 174 14.13 -20.33 6.78
N TYR A 175 14.73 -21.53 6.76
CA TYR A 175 16.06 -21.77 7.31
C TYR A 175 17.13 -20.95 6.58
N ARG A 176 17.14 -20.97 5.24
CA ARG A 176 18.05 -20.15 4.42
C ARG A 176 17.96 -18.66 4.79
N ARG A 177 16.74 -18.12 4.88
CA ARG A 177 16.50 -16.70 5.23
C ARG A 177 16.94 -16.35 6.66
N ALA A 178 16.77 -17.26 7.61
CA ALA A 178 17.20 -17.03 8.99
C ALA A 178 18.72 -16.86 9.11
N ASN A 179 19.49 -17.59 8.31
CA ASN A 179 20.95 -17.48 8.26
C ASN A 179 21.42 -16.21 7.54
N ASP A 180 20.69 -15.73 6.53
CA ASP A 180 21.02 -14.48 5.80
C ASP A 180 20.84 -13.20 6.66
N LEU A 181 19.99 -13.25 7.70
CA LEU A 181 19.61 -12.08 8.52
C LEU A 181 20.67 -11.65 9.55
N GLN A 182 21.75 -12.40 9.74
CA GLN A 182 22.77 -12.15 10.77
C GLN A 182 23.74 -11.00 10.43
N ARG A 183 23.24 -9.86 9.95
CA ARG A 183 24.06 -8.66 9.70
C ARG A 183 23.58 -7.51 10.58
N HIS A 184 24.09 -7.45 11.80
CA HIS A 184 23.90 -6.28 12.67
C HIS A 184 24.70 -5.10 12.09
N ARG A 185 24.03 -3.98 11.83
CA ARG A 185 24.65 -2.70 11.43
C ARG A 185 24.08 -1.59 12.31
N LEU A 186 24.92 -0.61 12.65
CA LEU A 186 24.60 0.52 13.52
C LEU A 186 23.48 1.40 12.94
N GLU A 187 22.90 2.27 13.78
CA GLU A 187 21.85 3.20 13.37
C GLU A 187 22.36 4.21 12.32
N TYR A 188 21.66 4.28 11.18
CA TYR A 188 21.96 5.21 10.09
C TYR A 188 20.92 6.35 10.10
N ILE A 189 21.22 7.43 10.81
CA ILE A 189 20.31 8.58 11.00
C ILE A 189 20.58 9.65 9.93
N VAL A 190 19.51 10.10 9.26
CA VAL A 190 19.53 11.17 8.24
C VAL A 190 18.54 12.25 8.68
N PRO A 191 18.86 13.56 8.57
CA PRO A 191 18.00 14.64 9.08
C PRO A 191 16.61 14.76 8.45
N GLY A 192 16.43 14.42 7.17
CA GLY A 192 15.15 14.58 6.49
C GLY A 192 15.17 14.15 5.01
N PRO A 193 14.02 14.20 4.32
CA PRO A 193 13.91 13.84 2.90
C PRO A 193 14.82 14.71 2.03
N ASN A 194 15.41 14.12 0.99
CA ASN A 194 16.33 14.79 0.05
C ASN A 194 17.58 15.39 0.71
N TYR A 195 17.84 15.07 1.97
CA TYR A 195 19.09 15.47 2.60
C TYR A 195 20.28 14.70 2.00
N LEU A 196 20.11 13.40 1.78
CA LEU A 196 21.17 12.54 1.26
C LEU A 196 20.59 11.54 0.25
N TRP A 197 21.04 11.62 -0.99
CA TRP A 197 20.81 10.56 -1.96
C TRP A 197 22.00 9.59 -1.98
N SER A 198 21.68 8.31 -1.88
CA SER A 198 22.62 7.19 -1.88
C SER A 198 22.52 6.52 -3.25
N ILE A 199 23.61 6.55 -4.01
CA ILE A 199 23.68 6.14 -5.41
C ILE A 199 24.63 4.95 -5.53
N ASP A 200 24.25 3.96 -6.32
CA ASP A 200 25.04 2.76 -6.52
C ASP A 200 24.60 1.96 -7.75
N GLY A 201 25.52 1.13 -8.24
CA GLY A 201 25.31 0.18 -9.32
C GLY A 201 25.20 -1.25 -8.79
N HIS A 202 24.39 -2.10 -9.43
CA HIS A 202 24.18 -3.47 -9.00
C HIS A 202 24.54 -4.48 -10.08
N CYS A 203 25.60 -5.25 -9.80
CA CYS A 203 26.30 -6.05 -10.81
C CYS A 203 25.84 -7.51 -10.98
N LYS A 204 24.80 -7.97 -10.26
CA LYS A 204 24.46 -9.42 -10.25
C LYS A 204 23.98 -9.98 -11.60
N LEU A 205 23.59 -9.12 -12.54
CA LEU A 205 23.14 -9.50 -13.88
C LEU A 205 24.08 -9.01 -14.99
N ASP A 206 25.22 -8.40 -14.64
CA ASP A 206 26.18 -7.84 -15.61
C ASP A 206 26.74 -8.90 -16.55
N PHE A 207 26.90 -10.14 -16.07
CA PHE A 207 27.30 -11.27 -16.91
C PHE A 207 26.35 -11.48 -18.10
N PHE A 208 25.07 -11.13 -17.94
CA PHE A 208 24.03 -11.22 -18.98
C PHE A 208 23.81 -9.88 -19.71
N GLY A 209 24.68 -8.88 -19.51
CA GLY A 209 24.60 -7.56 -20.13
C GLY A 209 23.51 -6.65 -19.56
N ILE A 210 22.94 -6.99 -18.39
CA ILE A 210 21.91 -6.20 -17.73
C ILE A 210 22.53 -5.52 -16.52
N GLU A 211 22.86 -4.25 -16.71
CA GLU A 211 23.39 -3.38 -15.67
C GLU A 211 22.24 -2.58 -15.05
N ILE A 212 22.20 -2.53 -13.71
CA ILE A 212 21.18 -1.78 -12.98
C ILE A 212 21.87 -0.68 -12.18
N TYR A 213 21.38 0.55 -12.29
CA TYR A 213 21.89 1.69 -11.53
C TYR A 213 20.73 2.41 -10.87
N ALA A 214 20.89 2.84 -9.63
CA ALA A 214 19.80 3.48 -8.92
C ALA A 214 20.29 4.52 -7.93
N ALA A 215 19.35 5.35 -7.50
CA ALA A 215 19.51 6.25 -6.38
C ALA A 215 18.31 6.15 -5.44
N ILE A 216 18.58 6.28 -4.16
CA ILE A 216 17.58 6.23 -3.10
C ILE A 216 17.76 7.40 -2.14
N ASP A 217 16.66 8.01 -1.72
CA ASP A 217 16.68 8.95 -0.62
C ASP A 217 16.97 8.21 0.70
N ALA A 218 18.08 8.57 1.33
CA ALA A 218 18.58 7.90 2.52
C ALA A 218 17.71 8.17 3.77
N TYR A 219 16.78 9.12 3.73
CA TYR A 219 15.76 9.30 4.76
C TYR A 219 14.51 8.46 4.46
N SER A 220 13.78 8.80 3.39
CA SER A 220 12.44 8.24 3.11
C SER A 220 12.45 6.83 2.52
N ARG A 221 13.59 6.34 2.03
CA ARG A 221 13.70 5.11 1.21
C ARG A 221 13.03 5.22 -0.16
N TYR A 222 12.63 6.42 -0.58
CA TYR A 222 12.08 6.63 -1.90
C TYR A 222 13.17 6.41 -2.97
N ILE A 223 12.86 5.62 -3.99
CA ILE A 223 13.76 5.40 -5.14
C ILE A 223 13.64 6.64 -6.03
N THR A 224 14.68 7.46 -6.06
CA THR A 224 14.69 8.73 -6.80
C THR A 224 14.89 8.48 -8.28
N TRP A 225 15.70 7.48 -8.65
CA TRP A 225 15.68 6.92 -10.00
C TRP A 225 16.16 5.47 -10.00
N ILE A 226 15.77 4.75 -11.05
CA ILE A 226 16.31 3.45 -11.41
C ILE A 226 16.52 3.40 -12.92
N TYR A 227 17.66 2.88 -13.35
CA TYR A 227 18.01 2.65 -14.73
C TYR A 227 18.39 1.18 -14.90
N ILE A 228 17.95 0.60 -16.03
CA ILE A 228 18.27 -0.77 -16.43
C ILE A 228 18.72 -0.70 -17.89
N GLY A 229 19.94 -1.15 -18.18
CA GLY A 229 20.49 -1.08 -19.53
C GLY A 229 21.88 -1.70 -19.64
N PHE A 230 22.62 -1.38 -20.70
CA PHE A 230 23.91 -1.99 -21.04
C PHE A 230 25.11 -1.04 -20.86
N SER A 231 24.88 0.18 -20.37
CA SER A 231 25.90 1.23 -20.18
C SER A 231 25.69 2.03 -18.89
N ALA A 232 25.04 1.38 -17.92
CA ALA A 232 24.65 1.97 -16.64
C ALA A 232 25.85 2.40 -15.79
N HIS A 233 27.03 1.82 -16.02
CA HIS A 233 28.27 2.14 -15.31
C HIS A 233 29.22 3.08 -16.08
N THR A 234 28.73 3.84 -17.05
CA THR A 234 29.55 4.86 -17.72
C THR A 234 29.35 6.24 -17.08
N ALA A 235 30.42 7.02 -16.96
CA ALA A 235 30.36 8.34 -16.31
C ALA A 235 29.35 9.30 -16.96
N ILE A 236 29.20 9.22 -18.28
CA ILE A 236 28.24 10.00 -19.05
C ILE A 236 26.81 9.53 -18.77
N SER A 237 26.56 8.21 -18.74
CA SER A 237 25.24 7.66 -18.47
C SER A 237 24.77 8.01 -17.06
N VAL A 238 25.61 7.80 -16.04
CA VAL A 238 25.31 8.12 -14.64
C VAL A 238 25.03 9.62 -14.47
N LEU A 239 25.83 10.48 -15.09
CA LEU A 239 25.57 11.93 -15.09
C LEU A 239 24.24 12.28 -15.79
N ALA A 240 23.99 11.72 -16.96
CA ALA A 240 22.78 12.00 -17.73
C ALA A 240 21.52 11.55 -16.98
N GLN A 241 21.54 10.37 -16.36
CA GLN A 241 20.48 9.88 -15.48
C GLN A 241 20.23 10.88 -14.35
N PHE A 242 21.28 11.28 -13.62
CA PHE A 242 21.16 12.23 -12.51
C PHE A 242 20.54 13.57 -12.94
N LEU A 243 21.08 14.20 -13.98
CA LEU A 243 20.58 15.49 -14.46
C LEU A 243 19.15 15.41 -14.99
N THR A 244 18.79 14.28 -15.62
CA THR A 244 17.43 14.03 -16.07
C THR A 244 16.47 13.94 -14.88
N THR A 245 16.84 13.21 -13.82
CA THR A 245 16.03 13.14 -12.60
C THR A 245 15.86 14.50 -11.95
N LEU A 246 16.94 15.29 -11.80
CA LEU A 246 16.84 16.64 -11.23
C LEU A 246 15.86 17.53 -12.02
N LYS A 247 15.88 17.42 -13.37
CA LYS A 247 15.01 18.20 -14.24
C LYS A 247 13.54 17.73 -14.20
N LEU A 248 13.31 16.42 -14.09
CA LEU A 248 11.96 15.85 -14.07
C LEU A 248 11.26 16.10 -12.74
N GLU A 249 11.97 15.92 -11.63
CA GLU A 249 11.39 16.01 -10.28
C GLU A 249 11.39 17.45 -9.73
N ASP A 250 12.13 18.36 -10.37
CA ASP A 250 12.36 19.74 -9.90
C ASP A 250 12.88 19.79 -8.45
N ILE A 251 13.62 18.76 -8.06
CA ILE A 251 14.15 18.55 -6.71
C ILE A 251 15.61 18.13 -6.84
N HIS A 252 16.46 18.63 -5.94
CA HIS A 252 17.83 18.21 -5.80
C HIS A 252 18.17 17.81 -4.36
N PRO A 253 19.09 16.86 -4.16
CA PRO A 253 19.56 16.54 -2.83
C PRO A 253 20.47 17.64 -2.28
N GLN A 254 20.58 17.72 -0.95
CA GLN A 254 21.62 18.52 -0.30
C GLN A 254 22.99 17.83 -0.37
N ARG A 255 22.99 16.50 -0.29
CA ARG A 255 24.19 15.67 -0.34
C ARG A 255 23.99 14.45 -1.22
N VAL A 256 25.06 14.04 -1.87
CA VAL A 256 25.11 12.78 -2.61
C VAL A 256 26.19 11.88 -2.03
N ARG A 257 25.91 10.59 -1.92
CA ARG A 257 26.89 9.56 -1.55
C ARG A 257 26.97 8.49 -2.63
N SER A 258 28.19 8.13 -2.98
CA SER A 258 28.50 6.99 -3.85
C SER A 258 29.82 6.35 -3.45
N ASP A 259 30.08 5.19 -4.02
CA ASP A 259 31.41 4.60 -4.01
C ASP A 259 32.38 5.41 -4.90
N ARG A 260 33.69 5.22 -4.71
CA ARG A 260 34.74 5.88 -5.53
C ARG A 260 34.93 5.16 -6.87
N GLY A 261 33.88 5.16 -7.68
CA GLY A 261 33.90 4.64 -9.04
C GLY A 261 34.22 5.72 -10.08
N VAL A 262 34.85 5.33 -11.19
CA VAL A 262 35.16 6.23 -12.32
C VAL A 262 33.87 6.81 -12.96
N GLU A 263 32.77 6.07 -12.85
CA GLU A 263 31.45 6.43 -13.33
C GLU A 263 30.79 7.55 -12.51
N THR A 264 31.23 7.77 -11.27
CA THR A 264 30.62 8.78 -10.39
C THR A 264 31.36 10.11 -10.39
N ALA A 265 32.56 10.16 -10.97
CA ALA A 265 33.40 11.35 -10.96
C ALA A 265 32.73 12.56 -11.63
N MET A 266 32.09 12.35 -12.79
CA MET A 266 31.38 13.42 -13.51
C MET A 266 30.13 13.90 -12.75
N LEU A 267 29.37 12.97 -12.17
CA LEU A 267 28.21 13.29 -11.34
C LEU A 267 28.65 14.12 -10.12
N ALA A 268 29.72 13.71 -9.45
CA ALA A 268 30.24 14.42 -8.28
C ALA A 268 30.68 15.86 -8.60
N ALA A 269 31.39 16.03 -9.71
CA ALA A 269 31.78 17.36 -10.19
C ALA A 269 30.56 18.22 -10.55
N ALA A 270 29.58 17.66 -11.26
CA ALA A 270 28.36 18.36 -11.63
C ALA A 270 27.52 18.78 -10.42
N HIS A 271 27.35 17.89 -9.43
CA HIS A 271 26.63 18.20 -8.21
C HIS A 271 27.33 19.31 -7.40
N HIS A 272 28.65 19.26 -7.27
CA HIS A 272 29.40 20.32 -6.59
C HIS A 272 29.28 21.67 -7.31
N ALA A 273 29.40 21.68 -8.64
CA ALA A 273 29.22 22.89 -9.44
C ALA A 273 27.81 23.47 -9.33
N PHE A 274 26.79 22.60 -9.27
CA PHE A 274 25.41 22.99 -9.02
C PHE A 274 25.26 23.63 -7.63
N MET A 275 25.74 22.97 -6.58
CA MET A 275 25.65 23.48 -5.21
C MET A 275 26.40 24.81 -5.02
N LYS A 276 27.54 25.00 -5.68
CA LYS A 276 28.27 26.28 -5.67
C LYS A 276 27.47 27.47 -6.19
N LYS A 277 26.52 27.25 -7.10
CA LYS A 277 25.62 28.32 -7.58
C LYS A 277 24.60 28.74 -6.53
N HIS A 278 24.28 27.85 -5.58
CA HIS A 278 23.35 28.12 -4.48
C HIS A 278 24.07 28.57 -3.20
N ILE A 279 25.29 28.09 -2.97
CA ILE A 279 26.09 28.36 -1.77
C ILE A 279 27.55 28.59 -2.21
N SER A 280 28.01 29.84 -2.18
CA SER A 280 29.31 30.25 -2.74
C SER A 280 30.53 29.54 -2.13
N ASP A 281 30.51 29.31 -0.81
CA ASP A 281 31.67 28.80 -0.06
C ASP A 281 31.59 27.30 0.25
N ILE A 282 30.76 26.55 -0.47
CA ILE A 282 30.59 25.11 -0.21
C ILE A 282 31.81 24.30 -0.66
N SER A 283 32.40 23.55 0.27
CA SER A 283 33.47 22.61 -0.06
C SER A 283 32.90 21.34 -0.69
N PHE A 284 33.71 20.61 -1.45
CA PHE A 284 33.27 19.37 -2.09
C PHE A 284 32.73 18.35 -1.07
N ASN A 285 33.38 18.25 0.10
CA ASN A 285 32.99 17.30 1.16
C ASN A 285 31.71 17.69 1.89
N ASP A 286 31.21 18.93 1.72
CA ASP A 286 29.96 19.38 2.32
C ASP A 286 28.73 18.90 1.53
N CYS A 287 28.89 18.67 0.22
CA CYS A 287 27.82 18.22 -0.68
C CYS A 287 28.03 16.82 -1.25
N TYR A 288 29.24 16.27 -1.26
CA TYR A 288 29.52 14.96 -1.85
C TYR A 288 30.35 14.07 -0.94
N TRP A 289 29.88 12.84 -0.73
CA TRP A 289 30.49 11.87 0.15
C TRP A 289 30.87 10.61 -0.60
N PHE A 290 32.16 10.47 -0.85
CA PHE A 290 32.71 9.18 -1.26
C PHE A 290 32.82 8.23 -0.08
N GLY A 291 32.17 7.07 -0.18
CA GLY A 291 32.21 6.02 0.83
C GLY A 291 32.73 4.70 0.26
N THR A 292 32.89 3.72 1.14
CA THR A 292 32.91 2.30 0.75
C THR A 292 31.48 1.82 0.57
N SER A 293 31.27 0.73 -0.17
CA SER A 293 29.97 0.04 -0.26
C SER A 293 29.34 -0.23 1.11
N THR A 294 30.16 -0.56 2.11
CA THR A 294 29.71 -0.76 3.51
C THR A 294 29.14 0.50 4.18
N ALA A 295 29.52 1.70 3.71
CA ALA A 295 28.99 2.99 4.15
C ALA A 295 27.76 3.43 3.34
N ASN A 296 27.50 2.81 2.17
CA ASN A 296 26.33 3.04 1.33
C ASN A 296 25.13 2.16 1.74
N GLN A 297 24.90 2.06 3.05
CA GLN A 297 24.05 1.03 3.65
C GLN A 297 22.60 1.01 3.15
N ARG A 298 22.07 2.15 2.72
CA ARG A 298 20.66 2.30 2.39
C ARG A 298 20.31 1.71 1.03
N ILE A 299 21.08 2.06 0.00
CA ILE A 299 20.92 1.44 -1.31
C ILE A 299 21.33 -0.03 -1.30
N GLU A 300 22.38 -0.40 -0.57
CA GLU A 300 22.78 -1.80 -0.38
C GLU A 300 21.72 -2.66 0.34
N SER A 301 21.04 -2.09 1.33
CA SER A 301 19.91 -2.74 1.98
C SER A 301 18.75 -2.95 0.99
N TRP A 302 18.51 -1.97 0.13
CA TRP A 302 17.49 -2.08 -0.92
C TRP A 302 17.89 -3.10 -1.99
N TRP A 303 19.16 -3.16 -2.42
CA TRP A 303 19.68 -4.19 -3.31
C TRP A 303 19.53 -5.60 -2.74
N GLY A 304 19.79 -5.76 -1.44
CA GLY A 304 19.54 -7.00 -0.72
C GLY A 304 18.07 -7.42 -0.83
N GLN A 305 17.15 -6.50 -0.55
CA GLN A 305 15.71 -6.74 -0.65
C GLN A 305 15.25 -7.04 -2.08
N LEU A 306 15.73 -6.29 -3.07
CA LEU A 306 15.43 -6.49 -4.49
C LEU A 306 15.94 -7.85 -4.98
N THR A 307 17.14 -8.24 -4.52
CA THR A 307 17.71 -9.54 -4.88
C THR A 307 16.89 -10.69 -4.30
N SER A 308 16.65 -10.66 -3.00
CA SER A 308 15.87 -11.71 -2.34
C SER A 308 14.44 -11.75 -2.87
N GLY A 309 13.81 -10.60 -3.10
CA GLY A 309 12.43 -10.52 -3.54
C GLY A 309 12.19 -10.95 -4.99
N MET A 310 13.04 -10.50 -5.92
CA MET A 310 12.74 -10.62 -7.36
C MET A 310 13.93 -11.07 -8.20
N LEU A 311 15.13 -10.48 -8.03
CA LEU A 311 16.22 -10.75 -8.97
C LEU A 311 16.75 -12.18 -8.89
N TYR A 312 16.57 -12.90 -7.78
CA TYR A 312 17.03 -14.29 -7.69
C TYR A 312 16.43 -15.17 -8.81
N ARG A 313 15.15 -14.95 -9.18
CA ARG A 313 14.49 -15.72 -10.24
C ARG A 313 15.07 -15.44 -11.60
N TRP A 314 15.29 -14.17 -11.90
CA TRP A 314 15.92 -13.75 -13.15
C TRP A 314 17.33 -14.32 -13.25
N ARG A 315 18.09 -14.26 -12.15
CA ARG A 315 19.42 -14.86 -12.08
C ARG A 315 19.36 -16.37 -12.35
N GLU A 316 18.48 -17.12 -11.69
CA GLU A 316 18.32 -18.56 -11.94
C GLU A 316 17.89 -18.87 -13.37
N TYR A 317 16.95 -18.09 -13.92
CA TYR A 317 16.50 -18.23 -15.30
C TYR A 317 17.64 -18.02 -16.30
N PHE A 318 18.40 -16.93 -16.18
CA PHE A 318 19.52 -16.65 -17.08
C PHE A 318 20.65 -17.66 -16.94
N TRP A 319 20.92 -18.16 -15.73
CA TRP A 319 21.86 -19.26 -15.55
C TRP A 319 21.39 -20.57 -16.20
N ARG A 320 20.08 -20.86 -16.21
CA ARG A 320 19.55 -22.01 -16.97
C ARG A 320 19.78 -21.82 -18.47
N LEU A 321 19.51 -20.63 -19.02
CA LEU A 321 19.81 -20.37 -20.44
C LEU A 321 21.29 -20.58 -20.77
N ASN A 322 22.19 -20.16 -19.87
CA ASN A 322 23.61 -20.40 -20.03
C ASN A 322 23.96 -21.90 -19.98
N SER A 323 23.36 -22.66 -19.05
CA SER A 323 23.55 -24.12 -18.95
C SER A 323 22.98 -24.88 -20.15
N ASP A 324 21.89 -24.38 -20.75
CA ASP A 324 21.24 -24.97 -21.91
C ASP A 324 21.89 -24.54 -23.24
N HIS A 325 23.00 -23.80 -23.19
CA HIS A 325 23.71 -23.23 -24.35
C HIS A 325 22.85 -22.29 -25.21
N LEU A 326 21.87 -21.63 -24.60
CA LEU A 326 20.99 -20.63 -25.22
C LEU A 326 21.47 -19.18 -24.98
N PHE A 327 22.63 -19.01 -24.33
CA PHE A 327 23.26 -17.72 -24.08
C PHE A 327 24.73 -17.74 -24.54
N GLU A 328 25.12 -16.73 -25.31
CA GLU A 328 26.49 -16.53 -25.78
C GLU A 328 27.04 -15.22 -25.20
N ALA A 329 27.95 -15.33 -24.23
CA ALA A 329 28.56 -14.17 -23.57
C ALA A 329 29.40 -13.29 -24.53
N ASP A 330 29.98 -13.91 -25.56
CA ASP A 330 30.95 -13.30 -26.47
C ASP A 330 30.36 -12.84 -27.82
N ASN A 331 29.04 -12.91 -28.00
CA ASN A 331 28.41 -12.41 -29.22
C ASN A 331 28.28 -10.87 -29.16
N LEU A 332 29.36 -10.20 -29.57
CA LEU A 332 29.65 -8.76 -29.53
C LEU A 332 28.67 -7.83 -30.28
N ALA A 333 27.58 -8.33 -30.85
CA ALA A 333 26.65 -7.53 -31.66
C ALA A 333 25.93 -6.40 -30.89
N VAL A 334 26.04 -6.34 -29.55
CA VAL A 334 25.27 -5.38 -28.72
C VAL A 334 26.17 -4.44 -27.88
N ARG A 335 27.50 -4.56 -27.91
CA ARG A 335 28.41 -3.73 -27.07
C ARG A 335 28.89 -2.41 -27.70
N LYS A 336 28.48 -2.08 -28.93
CA LYS A 336 28.81 -0.81 -29.59
C LYS A 336 27.59 -0.26 -30.33
N LEU A 337 26.71 0.42 -29.61
CA LEU A 337 25.99 1.60 -30.10
C LEU A 337 25.97 2.63 -28.96
#